data_AF-A0AAJ1UXG3-F1
#
_entry.id   AF-A0AAJ1UXG3-F1
#
_cell.length_a   1.000
_cell.length_b   1.000
_cell.length_c   1.000
_cell.angle_alpha   90.00
_cell.angle_beta   90.00
_cell.angle_gamma   90.00
#
_symmetry.space_group_name_H-M   'P 1'
#
loop_
_entity.id
_entity.type
_entity.pdbx_description
1 polymer ?
#
loop_
_entity_poly.entity_id
_entity_poly.type
_entity_poly.pdbx_seq_one_letter_code
_entity_poly.pdbx_strand_id
1 'polypeptide(L)'
;MVEKYQEEFELIPISPIRRLEKRIEQLESADFIDTKGFLREMVDIIRMNQQLVDELAKANDALRIEISRLPARLEEVVNSINELLTYIKASATEETGAPTPMSFKPLTDKLDQLIEQNKKIVESNQALSAVLSEIGEKLKRPLMPIRKPMLPPKPMPTQ
;
A
#
# COMPACT_ATOMS: atom_id res chain seq x y z
N MET A 1 -21.28 -59.32 -41.09
CA MET A 1 -20.06 -60.14 -40.94
C MET A 1 -18.93 -59.35 -41.58
N VAL A 2 -18.38 -58.36 -40.86
CA VAL A 2 -17.12 -58.40 -40.09
C VAL A 2 -15.93 -58.66 -41.02
N GLU A 3 -15.26 -57.57 -41.38
CA GLU A 3 -14.03 -57.52 -42.15
C GLU A 3 -12.88 -58.19 -41.37
N LYS A 4 -12.08 -58.97 -42.10
CA LYS A 4 -10.90 -59.69 -41.63
C LYS A 4 -9.81 -58.71 -41.20
N TYR A 5 -9.52 -58.66 -39.90
CA TYR A 5 -8.23 -58.20 -39.41
C TYR A 5 -7.20 -59.31 -39.64
N GLN A 6 -6.17 -59.03 -40.44
CA GLN A 6 -4.97 -59.86 -40.49
C GLN A 6 -4.19 -59.65 -39.20
N GLU A 7 -4.28 -60.60 -38.28
CA GLU A 7 -3.44 -60.67 -37.08
C GLU A 7 -2.05 -61.19 -37.49
N GLU A 8 -1.10 -60.26 -37.64
CA GLU A 8 0.32 -60.60 -37.72
C GLU A 8 0.79 -61.13 -36.36
N PHE A 9 1.25 -62.38 -36.33
CA PHE A 9 1.82 -63.00 -35.14
C PHE A 9 3.16 -62.33 -34.78
N GLU A 10 3.18 -61.55 -33.70
CA GLU A 10 4.40 -60.91 -33.18
C GLU A 10 5.19 -61.89 -32.30
N LEU A 11 6.40 -62.28 -32.72
CA LEU A 11 7.26 -63.28 -32.04
C LEU A 11 7.85 -62.78 -30.71
N ILE A 12 7.82 -61.46 -30.46
CA ILE A 12 8.24 -60.81 -29.22
C ILE A 12 7.22 -59.71 -28.98
N PRO A 13 6.56 -59.65 -27.80
CA PRO A 13 5.55 -58.63 -27.56
C PRO A 13 6.21 -57.24 -27.58
N ILE A 14 6.03 -56.49 -28.67
CA ILE A 14 6.45 -55.08 -28.83
C ILE A 14 5.42 -54.11 -28.27
N SER A 15 4.27 -54.61 -27.81
CA SER A 15 3.22 -53.83 -27.13
C SER A 15 3.73 -53.00 -25.92
N PRO A 16 4.70 -53.46 -25.12
CA PRO A 16 5.35 -52.65 -24.08
C PRO A 16 6.29 -51.59 -24.67
N ILE A 17 7.04 -51.91 -25.73
CA ILE A 17 7.97 -50.98 -26.40
C ILE A 17 7.20 -49.85 -27.08
N ARG A 18 6.15 -50.16 -27.84
CA ARG A 18 5.25 -49.15 -28.44
C ARG A 18 4.55 -48.28 -27.41
N ARG A 19 4.21 -48.84 -26.23
CA ARG A 19 3.68 -48.06 -25.10
C ARG A 19 4.74 -47.15 -24.48
N LEU A 20 5.99 -47.58 -24.45
CA LEU A 20 7.11 -46.77 -24.01
C LEU A 20 7.42 -45.67 -25.02
N GLU A 21 7.45 -45.96 -26.33
CA GLU A 21 7.60 -44.96 -27.40
C GLU A 21 6.49 -43.92 -27.33
N LYS A 22 5.23 -44.32 -27.20
CA LYS A 22 4.11 -43.37 -27.08
C LYS A 22 4.18 -42.53 -25.80
N ARG A 23 4.75 -43.08 -24.72
CA ARG A 23 4.98 -42.33 -23.47
C ARG A 23 6.19 -41.42 -23.57
N ILE A 24 7.25 -41.82 -24.28
CA ILE A 24 8.42 -41.01 -24.57
C ILE A 24 8.02 -39.87 -25.50
N GLU A 25 7.25 -40.13 -26.55
CA GLU A 25 6.67 -39.12 -27.45
C GLU A 25 5.75 -38.15 -26.71
N GLN A 26 4.98 -38.63 -25.72
CA GLN A 26 4.17 -37.78 -24.82
C GLN A 26 5.01 -36.96 -23.83
N LEU A 27 6.17 -37.48 -23.39
CA LEU A 27 7.09 -36.78 -22.49
C LEU A 27 7.96 -35.78 -23.25
N GLU A 28 8.43 -36.12 -24.45
CA GLU A 28 9.16 -35.22 -25.37
C GLU A 28 8.25 -34.12 -25.90
N SER A 29 6.96 -34.41 -26.15
CA SER A 29 5.97 -33.35 -26.45
C SER A 29 5.55 -32.54 -25.21
N ALA A 30 5.80 -33.06 -24.00
CA ALA A 30 5.57 -32.37 -22.73
C ALA A 30 6.83 -31.71 -22.14
N ASP A 31 7.98 -31.74 -22.83
CA ASP A 31 9.23 -31.14 -22.37
C ASP A 31 9.49 -29.78 -23.03
N PHE A 32 8.65 -28.81 -22.67
CA PHE A 32 9.03 -27.41 -22.52
C PHE A 32 8.12 -26.81 -21.44
N ILE A 33 8.41 -27.15 -20.18
CA ILE A 33 8.05 -26.25 -19.07
C ILE A 33 8.58 -24.88 -19.49
N ASP A 34 7.66 -23.93 -19.65
CA ASP A 34 7.79 -22.65 -20.35
C ASP A 34 8.87 -21.74 -19.75
N THR A 35 10.15 -22.11 -19.93
CA THR A 35 11.32 -21.37 -19.46
C THR A 35 11.32 -19.96 -20.04
N LYS A 36 10.79 -19.79 -21.25
CA LYS A 36 10.59 -18.46 -21.88
C LYS A 36 9.50 -17.65 -21.18
N GLY A 37 8.37 -18.26 -20.80
CA GLY A 37 7.31 -17.62 -20.02
C GLY A 37 7.75 -17.26 -18.61
N PHE A 38 8.48 -18.15 -17.92
CA PHE A 38 9.07 -17.87 -16.61
C PHE A 38 10.08 -16.73 -16.66
N LEU A 39 10.96 -16.71 -17.67
CA LEU A 39 11.90 -15.60 -17.87
C LEU A 39 11.18 -14.29 -18.20
N ARG A 40 10.08 -14.34 -18.98
CA ARG A 40 9.26 -13.17 -19.27
C ARG A 40 8.59 -12.63 -17.99
N GLU A 41 8.01 -13.50 -17.18
CA GLU A 41 7.40 -13.12 -15.90
C GLU A 41 8.44 -12.54 -14.93
N MET A 42 9.63 -13.12 -14.85
CA MET A 42 10.74 -12.55 -14.08
C MET A 42 11.13 -11.15 -14.56
N VAL A 43 11.24 -10.94 -15.89
CA VAL A 43 11.55 -9.63 -16.46
C VAL A 43 10.45 -8.62 -16.15
N ASP A 44 9.18 -9.03 -16.19
CA ASP A 44 8.06 -8.16 -15.86
C ASP A 44 8.03 -7.80 -14.35
N ILE A 45 8.35 -8.75 -13.47
CA ILE A 45 8.53 -8.49 -12.03
C ILE A 45 9.68 -7.50 -11.79
N ILE A 46 10.82 -7.68 -12.46
CA ILE A 46 11.97 -6.76 -12.35
C ILE A 46 11.58 -5.36 -12.83
N ARG A 47 10.88 -5.26 -13.97
CA ARG A 47 10.40 -3.98 -14.50
C ARG A 47 9.44 -3.30 -13.52
N MET A 48 8.50 -4.05 -12.95
CA MET A 48 7.55 -3.52 -11.98
C MET A 48 8.24 -3.08 -10.68
N ASN A 49 9.22 -3.85 -10.19
CA ASN A 49 10.03 -3.44 -9.06
C ASN A 49 10.82 -2.16 -9.35
N GLN A 50 11.38 -2.01 -10.56
CA GLN A 50 12.09 -0.78 -10.91
C GLN A 50 11.14 0.43 -10.94
N GLN A 51 9.93 0.27 -11.47
CA GLN A 51 8.91 1.32 -11.43
C GLN A 51 8.54 1.71 -9.99
N LEU A 52 8.35 0.72 -9.11
CA LEU A 52 8.07 0.97 -7.69
C LEU A 52 9.24 1.70 -6.99
N VAL A 53 10.48 1.32 -7.29
CA VAL A 53 11.67 1.98 -6.76
C VAL A 53 11.76 3.42 -7.26
N ASP A 54 11.48 3.67 -8.53
CA ASP A 54 11.48 5.03 -9.11
C ASP A 54 10.38 5.90 -8.51
N GLU A 55 9.18 5.36 -8.31
CA GLU A 55 8.08 6.04 -7.63
C GLU A 55 8.41 6.34 -6.16
N LEU A 56 9.03 5.39 -5.46
CA LEU A 56 9.48 5.58 -4.08
C LEU A 56 10.55 6.67 -3.99
N ALA A 57 11.51 6.69 -4.92
CA ALA A 57 12.53 7.73 -4.99
C ALA A 57 11.89 9.12 -5.19
N LYS A 58 10.96 9.25 -6.15
CA LYS A 58 10.22 10.49 -6.41
C LYS A 58 9.42 10.95 -5.19
N ALA A 59 8.72 10.03 -4.52
CA ALA A 59 7.96 10.34 -3.32
C ALA A 59 8.87 10.79 -2.17
N ASN A 60 10.04 10.16 -2.02
CA ASN A 60 11.03 10.55 -1.03
C ASN A 60 11.59 11.95 -1.31
N ASP A 61 11.94 12.26 -2.55
CA ASP A 61 12.40 13.59 -2.95
C ASP A 61 11.32 14.65 -2.71
N ALA A 62 10.06 14.36 -3.03
CA ALA A 62 8.94 15.25 -2.74
C ALA A 62 8.77 15.51 -1.23
N LEU A 63 8.82 14.45 -0.41
CA LEU A 63 8.76 14.58 1.04
C LEU A 63 9.94 15.39 1.60
N ARG A 64 11.15 15.17 1.08
CA ARG A 64 12.33 15.94 1.48
C ARG A 64 12.17 17.42 1.18
N ILE A 65 11.59 17.76 0.03
CA ILE A 65 11.26 19.15 -0.33
C ILE A 65 10.22 19.72 0.63
N GLU A 66 9.14 18.99 0.94
CA GLU A 66 8.12 19.46 1.89
C GLU A 66 8.69 19.70 3.29
N ILE A 67 9.53 18.77 3.78
CA ILE A 67 10.23 18.93 5.05
C ILE A 67 11.13 20.16 5.03
N SER A 68 11.86 20.40 3.94
CA SER A 68 12.71 21.58 3.81
C SER A 68 11.95 22.91 3.86
N ARG A 69 10.65 22.91 3.55
CA ARG A 69 9.78 24.09 3.59
C ARG A 69 9.13 24.34 4.95
N LEU A 70 9.11 23.33 5.85
CA LEU A 70 8.48 23.47 7.17
C LEU A 70 9.14 24.55 8.04
N PRO A 71 10.48 24.69 8.12
CA PRO A 71 11.10 25.73 8.93
C PRO A 71 10.66 27.14 8.54
N ALA A 72 10.59 27.45 7.24
CA ALA A 72 10.13 28.75 6.75
C ALA A 72 8.68 29.04 7.18
N ARG A 73 7.78 28.05 7.06
CA ARG A 73 6.39 28.20 7.53
C ARG A 73 6.30 28.37 9.05
N LEU A 74 7.17 27.69 9.81
CA LEU A 74 7.23 27.86 11.26
C LEU A 74 7.72 29.27 11.63
N GLU A 75 8.70 29.82 10.92
CA GLU A 75 9.14 31.21 11.11
C GLU A 75 8.01 32.21 10.82
N GLU A 76 7.24 32.02 9.76
CA GLU A 76 6.06 32.85 9.46
C GLU A 76 5.03 32.83 10.61
N VAL A 77 4.76 31.64 11.17
CA VAL A 77 3.85 31.49 12.31
C VAL A 77 4.42 32.16 13.57
N VAL A 78 5.70 31.96 13.86
CA VAL A 78 6.39 32.60 14.99
C VAL A 78 6.33 34.13 14.86
N ASN A 79 6.55 34.67 13.66
CA ASN A 79 6.44 36.10 13.40
C ASN A 79 5.01 36.61 13.62
N SER A 80 4.01 35.89 13.12
CA SER A 80 2.60 36.23 13.34
C SER A 80 2.22 36.24 14.82
N ILE A 81 2.76 35.29 15.60
CA ILE A 81 2.58 35.24 17.06
C ILE A 81 3.30 36.42 17.73
N ASN A 82 4.51 36.76 17.31
CA ASN A 82 5.25 37.90 17.86
C ASN A 82 4.54 39.24 17.57
N GLU A 83 3.98 39.39 16.38
CA GLU A 83 3.14 40.55 16.02
C GLU A 83 1.89 40.60 16.89
N LEU A 84 1.19 39.48 17.05
CA LEU A 84 0.03 39.39 17.94
C LEU A 84 0.38 39.76 19.39
N LEU A 85 1.50 39.25 19.91
CA LEU A 85 2.01 39.61 21.24
C LEU A 85 2.36 41.09 21.33
N THR A 86 2.85 41.69 20.25
CA THR A 86 3.16 43.13 20.18
C THR A 86 1.87 43.95 20.24
N TYR A 87 0.83 43.56 19.50
CA TYR A 87 -0.49 44.20 19.58
C TYR A 87 -1.11 44.08 20.97
N ILE A 88 -1.03 42.90 21.61
CA ILE A 88 -1.53 42.70 22.98
C ILE A 88 -0.78 43.62 23.96
N LYS A 89 0.55 43.70 23.86
CA LYS A 89 1.36 44.58 24.73
C LYS A 89 1.04 46.06 24.49
N ALA A 90 0.82 46.48 23.23
CA ALA A 90 0.43 47.83 22.89
C ALA A 90 -0.97 48.18 23.45
N SER A 91 -1.95 47.29 23.27
CA SER A 91 -3.29 47.47 23.86
C SER A 91 -3.26 47.50 25.39
N ALA A 92 -2.46 46.64 26.03
CA ALA A 92 -2.33 46.63 27.49
C ALA A 92 -1.63 47.89 28.03
N THR A 93 -0.74 48.52 27.25
CA THR A 93 -0.10 49.79 27.64
C THR A 93 -1.00 51.00 27.39
N GLU A 94 -1.80 51.02 26.32
CA GLU A 94 -2.86 52.02 26.13
C GLU A 94 -3.95 51.94 27.22
N GLU A 95 -4.25 50.74 27.73
CA GLU A 95 -5.24 50.51 28.79
C GLU A 95 -4.77 50.88 30.21
N THR A 96 -3.49 51.23 30.39
CA THR A 96 -3.00 51.82 31.67
C THR A 96 -3.43 53.27 31.86
N GLY A 97 -4.03 53.90 30.84
CA GLY A 97 -4.80 55.14 30.95
C GLY A 97 -6.27 54.88 31.33
N ALA A 98 -6.51 54.50 32.59
CA ALA A 98 -7.82 54.27 33.23
C ALA A 98 -8.71 53.13 32.65
N PRO A 99 -8.94 52.02 33.39
CA PRO A 99 -9.74 50.91 32.89
C PRO A 99 -11.24 51.22 33.03
N THR A 100 -11.95 51.33 31.91
CA THR A 100 -13.42 51.21 31.89
C THR A 100 -13.82 49.76 31.61
N PRO A 101 -14.71 49.13 32.39
CA PRO A 101 -15.13 47.73 32.22
C PRO A 101 -15.90 47.42 30.91
N MET A 102 -15.99 48.37 29.98
CA MET A 102 -16.58 48.18 28.64
C MET A 102 -15.56 47.79 27.55
N SER A 103 -14.25 47.97 27.76
CA SER A 103 -13.22 47.71 26.73
C SER A 103 -12.97 46.21 26.47
N PHE A 104 -13.18 45.36 27.48
CA PHE A 104 -12.89 43.92 27.38
C PHE A 104 -13.97 43.07 26.71
N LYS A 105 -15.21 43.57 26.62
CA LYS A 105 -16.35 42.84 26.03
C LYS A 105 -16.07 42.25 24.64
N PRO A 106 -15.59 43.04 23.65
CA PRO A 106 -15.32 42.51 22.32
C PRO A 106 -14.13 41.52 22.29
N LEU A 107 -13.20 41.61 23.24
CA LEU A 107 -12.10 40.66 23.38
C LEU A 107 -12.59 39.34 23.98
N THR A 108 -13.47 39.40 24.98
CA THR A 108 -14.09 38.21 25.58
C THR A 108 -14.98 37.51 24.57
N ASP A 109 -15.79 38.25 23.82
CA ASP A 109 -16.65 37.69 22.76
C ASP A 109 -15.82 36.99 21.66
N LYS A 110 -14.67 37.55 21.28
CA LYS A 110 -13.75 36.92 20.31
C LYS A 110 -13.07 35.67 20.88
N LEU A 111 -12.69 35.69 22.17
CA LEU A 111 -12.14 34.51 22.84
C LEU A 111 -13.18 33.39 22.93
N ASP A 112 -14.43 33.72 23.26
CA ASP A 112 -15.54 32.77 23.29
C ASP A 112 -15.81 32.16 21.91
N GLN A 113 -15.77 32.98 20.84
CA GLN A 113 -15.85 32.47 19.46
C GLN A 113 -14.68 31.54 19.11
N LEU A 114 -13.46 31.86 19.57
CA LEU A 114 -12.27 31.05 19.31
C LEU A 114 -12.31 29.71 20.07
N ILE A 115 -12.88 29.71 21.27
CA ILE A 115 -13.15 28.50 22.07
C ILE A 115 -14.18 27.63 21.35
N GLU A 116 -15.28 28.22 20.86
CA GLU A 116 -16.33 27.49 20.15
C GLU A 116 -15.82 26.89 18.83
N GLN A 117 -14.99 27.63 18.08
CA GLN A 117 -14.35 27.12 16.87
C GLN A 117 -13.38 25.97 17.18
N ASN A 118 -12.56 26.09 18.22
CA ASN A 118 -11.68 25.01 18.64
C ASN A 118 -12.44 23.75 19.05
N LYS A 119 -13.57 23.91 19.75
CA LYS A 119 -14.43 22.78 20.12
C LYS A 119 -14.92 22.02 18.88
N LYS A 120 -15.39 22.72 17.85
CA LYS A 120 -15.79 22.12 16.57
C LYS A 120 -14.65 21.42 15.85
N ILE A 121 -13.44 21.99 15.87
CA ILE A 121 -12.24 21.36 15.29
C ILE A 121 -11.90 20.07 16.03
N VAL A 122 -11.96 20.06 17.36
CA VAL A 122 -11.72 18.87 18.18
C VAL A 122 -12.73 17.77 17.87
N GLU A 123 -14.02 18.11 17.77
CA GLU A 123 -15.07 17.15 17.40
C GLU A 123 -14.86 16.58 15.99
N SER A 124 -14.49 17.42 15.02
CA SER A 124 -14.16 16.98 13.65
C SER A 124 -12.95 16.06 13.63
N ASN A 125 -11.89 16.38 14.38
CA ASN A 125 -10.69 15.56 14.49
C ASN A 125 -10.96 14.21 15.16
N GLN A 126 -11.85 14.17 16.16
CA GLN A 126 -12.29 12.92 16.77
C GLN A 126 -13.07 12.05 15.78
N ALA A 127 -13.97 12.65 14.99
CA ALA A 127 -14.70 11.94 13.94
C ALA A 127 -13.78 11.39 12.85
N LEU A 128 -12.80 12.18 12.38
CA LEU A 128 -11.79 11.73 11.42
C LEU A 128 -10.93 10.59 11.98
N SER A 129 -10.53 10.69 13.25
CA SER A 129 -9.77 9.63 13.93
C SER A 129 -10.56 8.32 14.03
N ALA A 130 -11.87 8.39 14.28
CA ALA A 130 -12.74 7.23 14.31
C ALA A 130 -12.83 6.55 12.93
N VAL A 131 -12.98 7.35 11.86
CA VAL A 131 -13.00 6.83 10.48
C VAL A 131 -11.67 6.18 10.11
N LEU A 132 -10.54 6.82 10.45
CA LEU A 132 -9.21 6.27 10.21
C LEU A 132 -8.98 4.96 10.98
N SER A 133 -9.49 4.87 12.21
CA SER A 133 -9.45 3.64 13.00
C SER A 133 -10.25 2.51 12.33
N GLU A 134 -11.46 2.81 11.83
CA GLU A 134 -12.29 1.84 11.10
C GLU A 134 -11.61 1.35 9.81
N ILE A 135 -10.96 2.25 9.07
CA ILE A 135 -10.16 1.89 7.89
C ILE A 135 -8.97 1.02 8.29
N GLY A 136 -8.26 1.38 9.37
CA GLY A 136 -7.15 0.58 9.90
C GLY A 136 -7.57 -0.83 10.28
N GLU A 137 -8.72 -1.00 10.91
CA GLU A 137 -9.27 -2.32 11.25
C GLU A 137 -9.72 -3.12 10.01
N LYS A 138 -10.27 -2.45 8.98
CA LYS A 138 -10.58 -3.09 7.70
C LYS A 138 -9.33 -3.55 6.95
N LEU A 139 -8.22 -2.82 7.07
CA LEU A 139 -6.92 -3.17 6.48
C LEU A 139 -6.18 -4.27 7.27
N LYS A 140 -6.41 -4.36 8.59
CA LYS A 140 -5.88 -5.45 9.44
C LYS A 140 -6.59 -6.79 9.24
N ARG A 141 -7.74 -6.83 8.55
CA ARG A 141 -8.39 -8.11 8.22
C ARG A 141 -7.40 -8.95 7.43
N PRO A 142 -7.00 -10.13 7.93
CA PRO A 142 -6.04 -10.97 7.24
C PRO A 142 -6.64 -11.34 5.88
N LEU A 143 -5.88 -11.09 4.82
CA LEU A 143 -6.10 -11.73 3.52
C LEU A 143 -6.32 -13.22 3.81
N MET A 144 -7.51 -13.73 3.48
CA MET A 144 -7.81 -15.15 3.58
C MET A 144 -6.61 -15.93 3.01
N PRO A 145 -6.13 -16.97 3.71
CA PRO A 145 -4.97 -17.70 3.23
C PRO A 145 -5.30 -18.20 1.82
N ILE A 146 -4.62 -17.63 0.83
CA ILE A 146 -4.63 -18.13 -0.53
C ILE A 146 -4.25 -19.59 -0.40
N ARG A 147 -5.22 -20.49 -0.64
CA ARG A 147 -4.97 -21.92 -0.65
C ARG A 147 -3.86 -22.15 -1.66
N LYS A 148 -2.64 -22.40 -1.18
CA LYS A 148 -1.54 -22.86 -2.02
C LYS A 148 -2.06 -24.08 -2.79
N PRO A 149 -1.94 -24.13 -4.13
CA PRO A 149 -2.20 -25.35 -4.88
C PRO A 149 -1.35 -26.44 -4.24
N MET A 150 -2.00 -27.52 -3.77
CA MET A 150 -1.29 -28.63 -3.15
C MET A 150 -0.35 -29.21 -4.19
N LEU A 151 0.97 -29.07 -3.95
CA LEU A 151 1.98 -29.73 -4.75
C LEU A 151 1.78 -31.26 -4.63
N PRO A 152 1.80 -32.01 -5.75
CA PRO A 152 1.68 -33.45 -5.71
C PRO A 152 2.81 -34.08 -4.88
N PRO A 153 2.53 -35.16 -4.13
CA PRO A 153 3.49 -35.74 -3.20
C PRO A 153 4.70 -36.30 -3.94
N LYS A 154 5.89 -35.95 -3.45
CA LYS A 154 7.17 -36.43 -3.97
C LYS A 154 7.30 -37.94 -3.69
N PRO A 155 7.60 -38.79 -4.69
CA PRO A 155 7.77 -40.22 -4.44
C PRO A 155 9.03 -40.45 -3.59
N MET A 156 8.90 -41.32 -2.59
CA MET A 156 9.98 -41.71 -1.68
C MET A 156 11.07 -42.48 -2.42
N PRO A 157 12.35 -42.33 -2.03
CA PRO A 157 13.45 -43.09 -2.62
C PRO A 157 13.46 -44.49 -2.01
N THR A 158 13.20 -45.51 -2.83
CA THR A 158 13.50 -46.91 -2.49
C THR A 158 14.98 -47.18 -2.78
N GLN A 159 15.68 -47.64 -1.74
CA GLN A 159 17.02 -48.26 -1.79
C GLN A 159 16.99 -49.57 -2.57
#